data_AF-A0AA96ZK72-F1
#
_entry.id   AF-A0AA96ZK72-F1
#
_cell.length_a   1.000
_cell.length_b   1.000
_cell.length_c   1.000
_cell.angle_alpha   90.00
_cell.angle_beta   90.00
_cell.angle_gamma   90.00
#
_symmetry.space_group_name_H-M   'P 1'
#
loop_
_entity.id
_entity.type
_entity.pdbx_description
1 polymer ?
#
loop_
_entity_poly.entity_id
_entity_poly.type
_entity_poly.pdbx_seq_one_letter_code
_entity_poly.pdbx_strand_id
1 'polypeptide(L)'
;MRGEGLFTERAPNGRFQWQLKAMNGRVVAVSSSVHESSADAERAFAELVALGPALVARITHVRDGLGWTWVVPGPRGNPLVKSSRAYERYATCQNAFRRFMALVARMAETGAQPLAGAQPVAGAQPVTSARPAVVGGVGASGGEGAGGVGGGV
;
A
#
# COMPACT_ATOMS: atom_id res chain seq x y z
N MET A 1 -19.74 11.83 -7.83
CA MET A 1 -18.37 12.03 -7.33
C MET A 1 -17.47 10.95 -7.93
N ARG A 2 -16.85 11.17 -9.10
CA ARG A 2 -15.85 10.25 -9.65
C ARG A 2 -14.80 11.08 -10.37
N GLY A 3 -13.52 10.91 -10.03
CA GLY A 3 -12.45 11.68 -10.67
C GLY A 3 -11.02 11.35 -10.24
N GLU A 4 -10.84 10.61 -9.15
CA GLU A 4 -9.56 10.00 -8.77
C GLU A 4 -9.52 8.56 -9.29
N GLY A 5 -8.38 8.12 -9.84
CA GLY A 5 -8.18 6.72 -10.19
C GLY A 5 -7.29 6.49 -11.41
N LEU A 6 -7.10 5.22 -11.71
CA LEU A 6 -6.48 4.73 -12.93
C LEU A 6 -7.45 4.86 -14.09
N PHE A 7 -6.99 5.44 -15.20
CA PHE A 7 -7.74 5.54 -16.44
C PHE A 7 -6.93 4.91 -17.55
N THR A 8 -7.51 3.93 -18.23
CA THR A 8 -6.89 3.35 -19.42
C THR A 8 -7.43 4.06 -20.66
N GLU A 9 -6.55 4.62 -21.47
CA GLU A 9 -6.87 5.25 -22.75
C GLU A 9 -6.30 4.43 -23.90
N ARG A 10 -7.10 4.23 -24.94
CA ARG A 10 -6.63 3.62 -26.19
C ARG A 10 -6.01 4.70 -27.06
N ALA A 11 -4.71 4.61 -27.30
CA ALA A 11 -3.98 5.47 -28.20
C ALA A 11 -4.37 5.20 -29.68
N PRO A 12 -4.15 6.17 -30.59
CA PRO A 12 -4.52 6.05 -32.02
C PRO A 12 -3.86 4.87 -32.75
N ASN A 13 -2.72 4.39 -32.23
CA ASN A 13 -2.03 3.20 -32.70
C ASN A 13 -2.70 1.88 -32.29
N GLY A 14 -3.88 1.94 -31.67
CA GLY A 14 -4.65 0.79 -31.20
C GLY A 14 -4.22 0.24 -29.85
N ARG A 15 -3.11 0.73 -29.27
CA ARG A 15 -2.55 0.27 -27.99
C ARG A 15 -3.14 1.02 -26.80
N PHE A 16 -3.00 0.47 -25.61
CA PHE A 16 -3.53 1.01 -24.36
C PHE A 16 -2.43 1.67 -23.54
N GLN A 17 -2.72 2.85 -23.01
CA GLN A 17 -1.87 3.55 -22.05
C GLN A 17 -2.69 3.85 -20.81
N TRP A 18 -2.12 3.62 -19.64
CA TRP A 18 -2.77 4.05 -18.40
C TRP A 18 -2.33 5.46 -18.01
N GLN A 19 -3.23 6.17 -17.37
CA GLN A 19 -3.05 7.51 -16.83
C GLN A 19 -3.58 7.54 -15.41
N LEU A 20 -2.83 8.17 -14.52
CA LEU A 20 -3.26 8.36 -13.15
C LEU A 20 -3.79 9.78 -12.96
N LYS A 21 -5.04 9.89 -12.49
CA LYS A 21 -5.65 11.19 -12.16
C LYS A 21 -5.77 11.35 -10.64
N ALA A 22 -5.35 12.52 -10.16
CA ALA A 22 -5.55 12.91 -8.78
C ALA A 22 -7.01 13.31 -8.51
N MET A 23 -7.37 13.50 -7.24
CA MET A 23 -8.70 13.94 -6.79
C MET A 23 -9.24 15.20 -7.48
N ASN A 24 -8.34 16.08 -7.90
CA ASN A 24 -8.68 17.31 -8.63
C ASN A 24 -8.94 17.07 -10.14
N GLY A 25 -9.00 15.82 -10.58
CA GLY A 25 -9.19 15.42 -11.98
C GLY A 25 -7.96 15.61 -12.88
N ARG A 26 -6.84 16.14 -12.36
CA ARG A 26 -5.62 16.35 -13.16
C ARG A 26 -4.83 15.07 -13.31
N VAL A 27 -4.36 14.81 -14.53
CA VAL A 27 -3.44 13.71 -14.83
C VAL A 27 -2.08 14.02 -14.23
N VAL A 28 -1.64 13.21 -13.28
CA VAL A 28 -0.34 13.36 -12.60
C VAL A 28 0.76 12.54 -13.24
N ALA A 29 0.42 11.40 -13.83
CA ALA A 29 1.36 10.45 -14.39
C ALA A 29 0.75 9.67 -15.55
N VAL A 30 1.60 9.27 -16.49
CA VAL A 30 1.21 8.45 -17.64
C VAL A 30 2.18 7.28 -17.80
N SER A 31 1.68 6.13 -18.22
CA SER A 31 2.53 5.01 -18.63
C SER A 31 3.47 5.47 -19.74
N SER A 32 4.73 5.09 -19.64
CA SER A 32 5.65 5.26 -20.77
C SER A 32 5.57 4.10 -21.76
N SER A 33 5.03 2.96 -21.33
CA SER A 33 4.81 1.79 -22.18
C SER A 33 3.36 1.76 -22.69
N VAL A 34 3.21 1.34 -23.94
CA VAL A 34 1.91 1.11 -24.58
C VAL A 34 1.64 -0.40 -24.59
N HIS A 35 0.47 -0.80 -24.13
CA HIS A 35 0.05 -2.18 -23.88
C HIS A 35 -0.92 -2.67 -24.95
N GLU A 36 -1.03 -3.98 -25.14
CA GLU A 36 -1.91 -4.57 -26.16
C GLU A 36 -3.37 -4.60 -25.73
N SER A 37 -3.62 -4.66 -24.41
CA SER A 37 -4.96 -4.67 -23.83
C SER A 37 -5.08 -3.72 -22.62
N SER A 38 -6.32 -3.39 -22.23
CA SER A 38 -6.57 -2.64 -20.99
C SER A 38 -6.13 -3.42 -19.75
N ALA A 39 -6.34 -4.74 -19.75
CA ALA A 39 -5.94 -5.61 -18.65
C ALA A 39 -4.41 -5.61 -18.44
N ASP A 40 -3.63 -5.55 -19.52
CA ASP A 40 -2.17 -5.46 -19.43
C ASP A 40 -1.71 -4.09 -18.90
N ALA A 41 -2.42 -3.02 -19.26
CA ALA A 41 -2.14 -1.69 -18.72
C ALA A 41 -2.44 -1.62 -17.21
N GLU A 42 -3.54 -2.23 -16.77
CA GLU A 42 -3.92 -2.33 -15.36
C GLU A 42 -2.94 -3.21 -14.57
N ARG A 43 -2.51 -4.35 -15.14
CA ARG A 43 -1.50 -5.23 -14.53
C ARG A 43 -0.16 -4.52 -14.37
N ALA A 44 0.30 -3.82 -15.40
CA ALA A 44 1.54 -3.04 -15.33
C ALA A 44 1.47 -1.93 -14.27
N PHE A 45 0.29 -1.33 -14.09
CA PHE A 45 0.07 -0.38 -13.02
C PHE A 45 0.10 -1.06 -11.62
N ALA A 46 -0.51 -2.24 -11.47
CA ALA A 46 -0.47 -3.00 -10.22
C ALA A 46 0.96 -3.41 -9.83
N GLU A 47 1.79 -3.83 -10.79
CA GLU A 47 3.22 -4.10 -10.57
C GLU A 47 3.96 -2.84 -10.10
N LEU A 48 3.65 -1.68 -10.68
CA LEU A 48 4.22 -0.42 -10.25
C LEU A 48 3.80 -0.05 -8.82
N VAL A 49 2.54 -0.30 -8.45
CA VAL A 49 2.05 -0.09 -7.07
C VAL A 49 2.78 -1.01 -6.09
N ALA A 50 3.05 -2.27 -6.47
CA ALA A 50 3.80 -3.21 -5.65
C ALA A 50 5.26 -2.77 -5.42
N LEU A 51 5.88 -2.10 -6.40
CA LEU A 51 7.22 -1.49 -6.24
C LEU A 51 7.18 -0.27 -5.31
N GLY A 52 6.07 0.48 -5.31
CA GLY A 52 5.72 1.55 -4.37
C GLY A 52 6.92 2.39 -3.89
N PRO A 53 7.36 2.22 -2.63
CA PRO A 53 8.41 3.04 -2.01
C PRO A 53 9.80 2.91 -2.65
N ALA A 54 10.06 1.87 -3.45
CA ALA A 54 11.34 1.69 -4.15
C ALA A 54 11.46 2.56 -5.42
N LEU A 55 10.36 3.19 -5.86
CA LEU A 55 10.36 4.01 -7.07
C LEU A 55 11.13 5.32 -6.84
N VAL A 56 12.17 5.52 -7.64
CA VAL A 56 12.97 6.76 -7.65
C VAL A 56 12.77 7.47 -8.98
N ALA A 57 12.38 8.74 -8.94
CA ALA A 57 12.32 9.55 -10.15
C ALA A 57 13.69 10.14 -10.51
N ARG A 58 14.01 10.09 -11.80
CA ARG A 58 15.02 10.93 -12.44
C ARG A 58 14.31 12.19 -12.98
N ILE A 59 14.70 13.35 -12.47
CA ILE A 59 14.21 14.64 -12.95
C ILE A 59 15.20 15.19 -13.96
N THR A 60 14.73 15.51 -15.17
CA THR A 60 15.56 16.02 -16.26
C THR A 60 14.90 17.22 -16.92
N HIS A 61 15.72 18.13 -17.43
CA HIS A 61 15.22 19.19 -18.32
C HIS A 61 14.79 18.59 -19.66
N VAL A 62 13.69 19.08 -20.22
CA VAL A 62 13.24 18.67 -21.56
C VAL A 62 14.24 19.20 -22.59
N ARG A 63 14.71 18.34 -23.50
CA ARG A 63 15.76 18.70 -24.47
C ARG A 63 15.33 19.79 -25.45
N ASP A 64 14.07 19.76 -25.89
CA ASP A 64 13.52 20.67 -26.90
C ASP A 64 12.38 21.55 -26.36
N GLY A 65 12.31 21.74 -25.04
CA GLY A 65 11.18 22.43 -24.40
C GLY A 65 11.60 23.21 -23.17
N LEU A 66 10.72 24.10 -22.73
CA LEU A 66 10.89 24.84 -21.49
C LEU A 66 10.36 23.99 -20.33
N GLY A 67 11.27 23.53 -19.47
CA GLY A 67 10.92 22.97 -18.18
C GLY A 67 11.47 21.57 -17.88
N TRP A 68 10.92 21.02 -16.81
CA TRP A 68 11.39 19.84 -16.10
C TRP A 68 10.36 18.74 -16.17
N THR A 69 10.81 17.55 -16.52
CA THR A 69 10.00 16.32 -16.51
C THR A 69 10.61 15.34 -15.52
N TRP A 70 9.77 14.54 -14.88
CA TRP A 70 10.22 13.44 -14.03
C TRP A 70 9.88 12.12 -14.71
N VAL A 71 10.79 11.15 -14.58
CA VAL A 71 10.66 9.82 -15.17
C VAL A 71 11.15 8.80 -14.15
N VAL A 72 10.40 7.73 -13.94
CA VAL A 72 10.88 6.58 -13.16
C VAL A 72 11.51 5.59 -14.13
N PRO A 73 12.83 5.33 -14.03
CA PRO A 73 13.50 4.37 -14.89
C PRO A 73 13.07 2.95 -14.51
N GLY A 74 12.92 2.10 -15.53
CA GLY A 74 12.70 0.67 -15.36
C GLY A 74 14.00 -0.13 -15.35
N PRO A 75 13.92 -1.42 -14.99
CA PRO A 75 15.08 -2.30 -14.82
C PRO A 75 15.88 -2.54 -16.10
N ARG A 76 15.32 -2.25 -17.28
CA ARG A 76 16.00 -2.39 -18.59
C ARG A 76 16.35 -1.06 -19.25
N GLY A 77 16.39 0.03 -18.49
CA GLY A 77 16.61 1.38 -19.03
C GLY A 77 15.39 1.98 -19.73
N ASN A 78 14.34 1.20 -19.96
CA ASN A 78 13.06 1.69 -20.44
C ASN A 78 12.30 2.40 -19.31
N PRO A 79 11.77 3.60 -19.54
CA PRO A 79 10.98 4.29 -18.53
C PRO A 79 9.69 3.51 -18.21
N LEU A 80 9.36 3.40 -16.92
CA LEU A 80 8.10 2.78 -16.48
C LEU A 80 6.96 3.80 -16.52
N VAL A 81 7.20 4.96 -15.92
CA VAL A 81 6.22 6.04 -15.77
C VAL A 81 6.91 7.38 -15.95
N LYS A 82 6.19 8.35 -16.51
CA LYS A 82 6.65 9.72 -16.66
C LYS A 82 5.56 10.72 -16.27
N SER A 83 5.96 11.96 -15.99
CA SER A 83 5.00 13.05 -15.88
C SER A 83 4.20 13.22 -17.17
N SER A 84 2.91 13.53 -17.01
CA SER A 84 2.00 13.85 -18.11
C SER A 84 2.42 15.09 -18.91
N ARG A 85 3.14 16.01 -18.28
CA ARG A 85 3.59 17.28 -18.86
C ARG A 85 4.94 17.71 -18.30
N ALA A 86 5.60 18.60 -19.03
CA ALA A 86 6.73 19.36 -18.52
C ALA A 86 6.25 20.46 -17.55
N TYR A 87 7.05 20.72 -16.52
CA TYR A 87 6.80 21.78 -15.54
C TYR A 87 7.85 22.86 -15.65
N GLU A 88 7.46 24.14 -15.62
CA GLU A 88 8.42 25.25 -15.74
C GLU A 88 9.51 25.22 -14.67
N ARG A 89 9.18 24.79 -13.45
CA ARG A 89 10.08 24.84 -12.28
C ARG A 89 10.40 23.45 -11.76
N TYR A 90 11.67 23.23 -11.41
CA TYR A 90 12.16 22.00 -10.79
C TYR A 90 11.37 21.65 -9.52
N ALA A 91 11.14 22.62 -8.63
CA ALA A 91 10.39 22.41 -7.39
C ALA A 91 8.94 21.94 -7.66
N THR A 92 8.30 22.47 -8.71
CA THR A 92 6.95 22.03 -9.12
C THR A 92 6.97 20.60 -9.65
N CYS A 93 8.01 20.25 -10.43
CA CYS A 93 8.23 18.90 -10.93
C CYS A 93 8.42 17.89 -9.76
N GLN A 94 9.24 18.25 -8.78
CA GLN A 94 9.47 17.44 -7.58
C GLN A 94 8.20 17.29 -6.73
N ASN A 95 7.40 18.35 -6.59
CA ASN A 95 6.11 18.29 -5.91
C ASN A 95 5.11 17.39 -6.64
N ALA A 96 5.12 17.39 -7.98
CA ALA A 96 4.28 16.51 -8.77
C ALA A 96 4.65 15.03 -8.54
N PHE A 97 5.95 14.71 -8.51
CA PHE A 97 6.40 13.36 -8.18
C PHE A 97 6.00 12.94 -6.75
N ARG A 98 6.13 13.82 -5.76
CA ARG A 98 5.68 13.56 -4.38
C ARG A 98 4.18 13.24 -4.32
N ARG A 99 3.35 13.97 -5.06
CA ARG A 99 1.90 13.69 -5.15
C ARG A 99 1.61 12.36 -5.84
N PHE A 100 2.37 12.00 -6.86
CA PHE A 100 2.28 10.70 -7.50
C PHE A 100 2.57 9.57 -6.50
N MET A 101 3.66 9.66 -5.74
CA MET A 101 4.01 8.66 -4.72
C MET A 101 2.94 8.54 -3.64
N ALA A 102 2.36 9.65 -3.20
CA ALA A 102 1.25 9.64 -2.23
C ALA A 102 0.01 8.90 -2.76
N LEU A 103 -0.31 9.07 -4.05
CA LEU A 103 -1.42 8.34 -4.68
C LEU A 103 -1.11 6.84 -4.82
N VAL A 104 0.11 6.50 -5.24
CA VAL A 104 0.56 5.10 -5.33
C VAL A 104 0.48 4.42 -3.97
N ALA A 105 0.96 5.06 -2.90
CA ALA A 105 0.85 4.54 -1.54
C ALA A 105 -0.61 4.31 -1.11
N ARG A 106 -1.48 5.30 -1.34
CA ARG A 106 -2.91 5.16 -1.05
C ARG A 106 -3.59 4.02 -1.81
N MET A 107 -3.23 3.83 -3.08
CA MET A 107 -3.76 2.72 -3.88
C MET A 107 -3.20 1.37 -3.45
N ALA A 108 -1.94 1.31 -3.00
CA ALA A 108 -1.38 0.12 -2.37
C ALA A 108 -2.19 -0.24 -1.11
N GLU A 109 -2.49 0.73 -0.26
CA GLU A 109 -3.34 0.53 0.94
C GLU A 109 -4.77 0.10 0.59
N THR A 110 -5.34 0.63 -0.49
CA THR A 110 -6.70 0.29 -0.94
C THR A 110 -6.76 -1.11 -1.57
N GLY A 111 -5.75 -1.48 -2.36
CA GLY A 111 -5.60 -2.82 -2.92
C GLY A 111 -5.15 -3.86 -1.89
N ALA A 112 -4.50 -3.40 -0.81
CA ALA A 112 -4.13 -4.19 0.36
C ALA A 112 -5.21 -4.19 1.45
N GLN A 113 -6.48 -3.91 1.12
CA GLN A 113 -7.58 -4.29 2.00
C GLN A 113 -7.43 -5.79 2.29
N PRO A 114 -7.08 -6.18 3.52
CA PRO A 114 -7.06 -7.59 3.86
C PRO A 114 -8.51 -8.06 3.72
N LEU A 115 -8.71 -9.36 3.52
CA LEU A 115 -9.97 -10.01 3.85
C LEU A 115 -10.29 -9.93 5.38
N ALA A 116 -10.06 -8.80 6.04
CA ALA A 116 -10.53 -8.45 7.38
C ALA A 116 -11.97 -7.93 7.30
N GLY A 117 -12.81 -8.74 6.67
CA GLY A 117 -14.25 -8.55 6.53
C GLY A 117 -15.01 -9.88 6.60
N ALA A 118 -14.38 -10.94 7.11
CA ALA A 118 -15.11 -12.03 7.73
C ALA A 118 -15.78 -11.45 8.98
N GLN A 119 -16.99 -10.92 8.80
CA GLN A 119 -17.86 -10.65 9.93
C GLN A 119 -17.94 -11.94 10.75
N PRO A 120 -17.64 -11.94 12.06
CA PRO A 120 -18.13 -13.02 12.88
C PRO A 120 -19.65 -12.91 12.80
N VAL A 121 -20.30 -13.91 12.20
CA VAL A 121 -21.71 -14.17 12.47
C VAL A 121 -21.78 -14.50 13.96
N ALA A 122 -21.86 -13.45 14.78
CA ALA A 122 -22.22 -13.51 16.19
C ALA A 122 -23.71 -13.86 16.23
N GLY A 123 -23.97 -15.13 15.94
CA GLY A 123 -25.27 -15.75 15.81
C GLY A 123 -25.18 -17.21 16.22
N ALA A 124 -24.45 -17.51 17.28
CA ALA A 124 -24.52 -18.77 17.99
C ALA A 124 -24.47 -18.45 19.49
N GLN A 125 -25.65 -18.41 20.09
CA GLN A 125 -25.82 -18.25 21.53
C GLN A 125 -25.07 -19.36 22.26
N PRO A 126 -24.34 -19.09 23.36
CA PRO A 126 -23.89 -20.15 24.24
C PRO A 126 -25.10 -20.70 24.97
N VAL A 127 -25.59 -21.87 24.54
CA VAL A 127 -26.55 -22.64 25.33
C VAL A 127 -25.81 -23.16 26.56
N THR A 128 -26.38 -22.84 27.70
CA THR A 128 -26.01 -23.37 29.01
C THR A 128 -26.15 -24.89 29.06
N SER A 129 -25.10 -25.59 29.49
CA SER A 129 -25.08 -26.88 30.20
C SER A 129 -23.70 -27.50 30.03
N ALA A 130 -23.09 -28.21 30.97
CA ALA A 130 -23.25 -28.38 32.39
C ALA A 130 -21.91 -29.00 32.83
N ARG A 131 -21.27 -28.49 33.88
CA ARG A 131 -20.08 -29.12 34.46
C ARG A 131 -20.54 -30.23 35.41
N PRO A 132 -20.03 -31.47 35.30
CA PRO A 132 -20.01 -32.38 36.42
C PRO A 132 -18.71 -32.23 37.22
N ALA A 133 -18.88 -32.55 38.49
CA ALA A 133 -17.99 -32.27 39.61
C ALA A 133 -16.72 -33.13 39.63
N VAL A 134 -15.69 -32.59 40.28
CA VAL A 134 -14.81 -33.40 41.13
C VAL A 134 -14.58 -32.68 42.47
N VAL A 135 -15.08 -33.36 43.51
CA VAL A 135 -14.84 -33.27 44.96
C VAL A 135 -13.32 -33.35 45.26
N GLY A 136 -12.70 -32.80 46.32
CA GLY A 136 -13.11 -32.14 47.55
C GLY A 136 -11.88 -32.02 48.49
N GLY A 137 -12.05 -31.32 49.63
CA GLY A 137 -11.20 -31.36 50.84
C GLY A 137 -10.10 -30.28 50.91
N VAL A 138 -10.23 -29.11 51.56
CA VAL A 138 -10.49 -28.74 53.00
C VAL A 138 -9.26 -28.82 53.91
N GLY A 139 -8.95 -27.66 54.54
CA GLY A 139 -8.18 -27.52 55.80
C GLY A 139 -6.85 -26.77 55.64
N ALA A 140 -6.71 -25.46 55.84
CA ALA A 140 -6.85 -24.63 57.07
C ALA A 140 -5.65 -24.68 58.04
N SER A 141 -4.96 -23.52 58.11
CA SER A 141 -4.56 -22.78 59.32
C SER A 141 -3.38 -23.19 60.20
N GLY A 142 -2.61 -22.15 60.61
CA GLY A 142 -1.72 -22.10 61.79
C GLY A 142 -0.31 -22.61 61.53
N GLY A 143 0.79 -22.03 61.99
CA GLY A 143 1.03 -21.04 63.03
C GLY A 143 2.32 -21.45 63.75
N GLU A 144 3.27 -20.51 63.84
CA GLU A 144 4.27 -20.37 64.91
C GLU A 144 5.37 -21.45 65.14
N GLY A 145 6.61 -20.98 65.36
CA GLY A 145 7.48 -21.55 66.41
C GLY A 145 8.76 -22.29 66.03
N ALA A 146 9.88 -21.56 66.13
CA ALA A 146 11.17 -21.93 66.75
C ALA A 146 12.01 -23.14 66.27
N GLY A 147 13.33 -22.89 66.13
CA GLY A 147 14.38 -23.92 66.28
C GLY A 147 15.64 -23.65 65.46
N GLY A 148 16.67 -23.06 66.08
CA GLY A 148 17.99 -22.81 65.46
C GLY A 148 18.97 -24.00 65.53
N VAL A 149 20.26 -23.66 65.40
CA VAL A 149 21.53 -24.45 65.32
C VAL A 149 21.97 -24.81 63.89
N GLY A 150 23.21 -24.66 63.42
CA GLY A 150 24.50 -24.25 63.99
C GLY A 150 25.64 -24.77 63.07
N GLY A 151 26.80 -24.09 63.04
CA GLY A 151 28.09 -24.56 62.47
C GLY A 151 28.22 -24.43 60.93
N GLY A 152 29.26 -23.83 60.34
CA GLY A 152 30.64 -23.67 60.78
C GLY A 152 31.51 -24.78 60.20
N VAL A 153 32.06 -24.56 59.01
CA VAL A 153 33.32 -25.15 58.49
C VAL A 153 34.01 -24.13 57.60
#